data_AF-A0A1D7VTF3-F1
#
_entry.id   AF-A0A1D7VTF3-F1
#
_cell.length_a   1.000
_cell.length_b   1.000
_cell.length_c   1.000
_cell.angle_alpha   90.00
_cell.angle_beta   90.00
_cell.angle_gamma   90.00
#
_symmetry.space_group_name_H-M   'P 1'
#
loop_
_entity.id
_entity.type
_entity.pdbx_description
1 polymer ?
#
loop_
_entity_poly.entity_id
_entity_poly.type
_entity_poly.pdbx_seq_one_letter_code
_entity_poly.pdbx_strand_id
1 'polypeptide(L)'
;MTATQTPRAPRAPRATRSAVAGAVALLLTAALSVPAAHADPPGMTEDSSPPVRIDANDPDLRMVQGAKLAPSKVLNIKSIVETDDGSERRQDTNDNVTFSLQAEVLFGKDSAELTPDALSRIGTIAAEIKKQNATSLRVFGFTDNLGSASHGLVLSRKRANAVQQELAKDLGSSVSFQIRGYGEQYPIADNSTEEGRKKNRRVEVSFPRAGS
;
A
#
# COMPACT_ATOMS: atom_id res chain seq x y z
N MET A 1 3.38 -40.86 67.76
CA MET A 1 2.02 -41.06 67.22
C MET A 1 2.14 -40.85 65.71
N THR A 2 2.65 -41.79 64.91
CA THR A 2 2.15 -43.12 64.50
C THR A 2 0.96 -43.05 63.53
N ALA A 3 1.12 -43.77 62.39
CA ALA A 3 0.20 -44.06 61.27
C ALA A 3 0.13 -42.97 60.17
N THR A 4 0.61 -43.16 58.94
CA THR A 4 0.42 -44.25 57.94
C THR A 4 -1.05 -44.47 57.60
N GLN A 5 -1.48 -44.00 56.42
CA GLN A 5 -2.37 -44.71 55.50
C GLN A 5 -2.61 -43.92 54.20
N THR A 6 -1.92 -44.34 53.13
CA THR A 6 -2.51 -44.50 51.78
C THR A 6 -3.02 -45.95 51.79
N PRO A 7 -4.23 -46.32 51.32
CA PRO A 7 -4.54 -46.28 49.89
C PRO A 7 -6.04 -46.23 49.50
N ARG A 8 -6.25 -46.30 48.17
CA ARG A 8 -7.32 -47.04 47.47
C ARG A 8 -8.40 -46.18 46.80
N ALA A 9 -8.24 -46.03 45.48
CA ALA A 9 -9.33 -45.84 44.55
C ALA A 9 -10.30 -47.02 44.55
N PRO A 10 -11.61 -46.79 44.33
CA PRO A 10 -12.48 -47.76 43.71
C PRO A 10 -12.98 -47.29 42.34
N ARG A 11 -12.63 -48.09 41.34
CA ARG A 11 -13.34 -48.49 40.12
C ARG A 11 -14.56 -47.67 39.64
N ALA A 12 -14.48 -47.32 38.36
CA ALA A 12 -15.60 -47.03 37.48
C ALA A 12 -16.64 -48.16 37.41
N PRO A 13 -17.93 -47.85 37.17
CA PRO A 13 -18.85 -48.76 36.53
C PRO A 13 -18.76 -48.63 34.99
N ARG A 14 -18.52 -49.77 34.33
CA ARG A 14 -18.79 -50.00 32.90
C ARG A 14 -20.31 -50.11 32.71
N ALA A 15 -20.85 -49.42 31.71
CA ALA A 15 -22.08 -49.77 31.01
C ALA A 15 -21.79 -49.59 29.50
N THR A 16 -21.31 -50.63 28.80
CA THR A 16 -22.06 -51.68 28.07
C THR A 16 -22.82 -51.16 26.84
N ARG A 17 -22.16 -51.34 25.68
CA ARG A 17 -22.66 -51.80 24.37
C ARG A 17 -23.93 -51.16 23.79
N SER A 18 -23.76 -50.49 22.66
CA SER A 18 -24.23 -51.04 21.38
C SER A 18 -23.41 -50.48 20.24
N ALA A 19 -22.78 -51.40 19.50
CA ALA A 19 -22.27 -51.12 18.17
C ALA A 19 -23.47 -51.00 17.23
N VAL A 20 -23.58 -49.88 16.53
CA VAL A 20 -24.44 -49.77 15.35
C VAL A 20 -23.50 -49.53 14.18
N ALA A 21 -23.23 -50.61 13.46
CA ALA A 21 -22.69 -50.57 12.12
C ALA A 21 -23.85 -50.34 11.15
N GLY A 22 -23.59 -49.53 10.12
CA GLY A 22 -24.20 -49.70 8.80
C GLY A 22 -25.50 -48.96 8.54
N ALA A 23 -25.38 -47.76 7.97
CA ALA A 23 -25.89 -47.37 6.64
C ALA A 23 -26.23 -45.87 6.64
N VAL A 24 -25.20 -45.02 6.46
CA VAL A 24 -25.43 -43.62 6.10
C VAL A 24 -25.74 -43.60 4.61
N ALA A 25 -27.03 -43.49 4.27
CA ALA A 25 -27.47 -43.26 2.91
C ALA A 25 -27.01 -41.88 2.45
N LEU A 26 -26.06 -41.88 1.52
CA LEU A 26 -25.65 -40.72 0.74
C LEU A 26 -26.86 -40.23 -0.07
N LEU A 27 -27.45 -39.10 0.32
CA LEU A 27 -28.30 -38.31 -0.58
C LEU A 27 -27.52 -37.04 -0.93
N LEU A 28 -26.66 -37.18 -1.94
CA LEU A 28 -26.10 -36.04 -2.67
C LEU A 28 -27.26 -35.34 -3.41
N THR A 29 -27.87 -34.35 -2.79
CA THR A 29 -28.63 -33.35 -3.55
C THR A 29 -27.61 -32.39 -4.15
N ALA A 30 -27.15 -32.69 -5.36
CA ALA A 30 -26.45 -31.73 -6.20
C ALA A 30 -27.44 -30.59 -6.52
N ALA A 31 -27.36 -29.49 -5.76
CA ALA A 31 -27.93 -28.24 -6.20
C ALA A 31 -27.10 -27.75 -7.39
N LEU A 32 -27.55 -28.07 -8.60
CA LEU A 32 -27.07 -27.43 -9.83
C LEU A 32 -27.51 -25.97 -9.75
N SER A 33 -26.62 -25.11 -9.24
CA SER A 33 -26.71 -23.68 -9.45
C SER A 33 -26.68 -23.44 -10.95
N VAL A 34 -27.83 -23.16 -11.54
CA VAL A 34 -27.94 -22.68 -12.92
C VAL A 34 -27.03 -21.45 -13.00
N PRO A 35 -26.04 -21.39 -13.91
CA PRO A 35 -25.34 -20.14 -14.12
C PRO A 35 -26.41 -19.15 -14.56
N ALA A 36 -26.60 -18.09 -13.77
CA ALA A 36 -27.36 -16.95 -14.24
C ALA A 36 -26.70 -16.52 -15.55
N ALA A 37 -27.40 -16.75 -16.66
CA ALA A 37 -27.02 -16.17 -17.93
C ALA A 37 -26.82 -14.69 -17.68
N HIS A 38 -25.61 -14.19 -17.89
CA HIS A 38 -25.38 -12.76 -17.98
C HIS A 38 -26.31 -12.25 -19.07
N ALA A 39 -27.37 -11.56 -18.67
CA ALA A 39 -28.14 -10.78 -19.61
C ALA A 39 -27.27 -9.60 -19.97
N ASP A 40 -26.83 -9.53 -21.21
CA ASP A 40 -26.09 -8.38 -21.71
C ASP A 40 -26.90 -7.11 -21.45
N PRO A 41 -26.26 -6.01 -21.01
CA PRO A 41 -26.96 -4.75 -20.80
C PRO A 41 -27.62 -4.32 -22.12
N PRO A 42 -28.88 -3.87 -22.10
CA PRO A 42 -29.58 -3.49 -23.33
C PRO A 42 -28.83 -2.33 -23.99
N GLY A 43 -28.27 -2.59 -25.18
CA GLY A 43 -27.53 -1.60 -25.97
C GLY A 43 -26.22 -2.08 -26.59
N MET A 44 -25.72 -3.27 -26.27
CA MET A 44 -24.53 -3.85 -26.90
C MET A 44 -24.90 -5.07 -27.72
N THR A 45 -25.32 -4.86 -28.97
CA THR A 45 -25.18 -5.93 -29.97
C THR A 45 -23.68 -6.05 -30.26
N GLU A 46 -23.05 -7.16 -29.88
CA GLU A 46 -21.71 -7.50 -30.35
C GLU A 46 -21.78 -7.75 -31.86
N ASP A 47 -21.69 -6.67 -32.64
CA ASP A 47 -21.50 -6.75 -34.08
C ASP A 47 -20.06 -7.21 -34.32
N SER A 48 -19.87 -8.54 -34.37
CA SER A 48 -18.60 -9.21 -34.71
C SER A 48 -18.34 -9.16 -36.23
N SER A 49 -18.64 -8.03 -36.85
CA SER A 49 -18.20 -7.72 -38.19
C SER A 49 -16.66 -7.58 -38.18
N PRO A 50 -15.93 -8.16 -39.15
CA PRO A 50 -14.48 -8.00 -39.24
C PRO A 50 -14.11 -6.52 -39.14
N PRO A 51 -12.99 -6.14 -38.48
CA PRO A 51 -12.60 -4.74 -38.40
C PRO A 51 -12.58 -4.16 -39.81
N VAL A 52 -13.17 -2.97 -39.96
CA VAL A 52 -13.23 -2.25 -41.23
C VAL A 52 -11.85 -2.32 -41.89
N ARG A 53 -11.78 -2.93 -43.07
CA ARG A 53 -10.53 -3.04 -43.83
C ARG A 53 -10.12 -1.63 -44.22
N ILE A 54 -9.10 -1.09 -43.56
CA ILE A 54 -8.54 0.22 -43.88
C ILE A 54 -7.78 0.10 -45.21
N ASP A 55 -8.33 0.64 -46.29
CA ASP A 55 -7.63 0.75 -47.57
C ASP A 55 -6.60 1.88 -47.49
N ALA A 56 -5.32 1.57 -47.46
CA ALA A 56 -4.24 2.55 -47.30
C ALA A 56 -4.19 3.63 -48.41
N ASN A 57 -4.90 3.46 -49.53
CA ASN A 57 -4.98 4.44 -50.61
C ASN A 57 -6.34 5.19 -50.66
N ASP A 58 -7.20 4.99 -49.66
CA ASP A 58 -8.48 5.66 -49.57
C ASP A 58 -8.29 7.20 -49.54
N PRO A 59 -8.90 7.96 -50.47
CA PRO A 59 -8.79 9.41 -50.51
C PRO A 59 -9.33 10.10 -49.24
N ASP A 60 -10.18 9.43 -48.45
CA ASP A 60 -10.72 9.91 -47.17
C ASP A 60 -9.77 9.64 -45.98
N LEU A 61 -8.72 8.82 -46.16
CA LEU A 61 -7.60 8.70 -45.20
C LEU A 61 -6.61 9.86 -45.27
N ARG A 62 -6.96 10.93 -45.99
CA ARG A 62 -6.18 12.16 -46.00
C ARG A 62 -6.62 13.02 -44.82
N MET A 63 -5.64 13.47 -44.02
CA MET A 63 -5.91 14.56 -43.08
C MET A 63 -6.55 15.72 -43.85
N VAL A 64 -7.71 16.18 -43.38
CA VAL A 64 -8.40 17.34 -43.96
C VAL A 64 -7.37 18.46 -44.13
N GLN A 65 -7.22 19.00 -45.33
CA GLN A 65 -6.14 19.94 -45.64
C GLN A 65 -6.29 21.20 -44.75
N GLY A 66 -5.37 21.38 -43.80
CA GLY A 66 -5.47 22.41 -42.75
C GLY A 66 -5.70 21.87 -41.32
N ALA A 67 -5.91 20.57 -41.14
CA ALA A 67 -5.99 19.94 -39.83
C ALA A 67 -4.62 20.02 -39.12
N LYS A 68 -4.55 20.85 -38.07
CA LYS A 68 -3.37 21.00 -37.23
C LYS A 68 -3.33 19.81 -36.25
N LEU A 69 -2.22 19.08 -36.24
CA LEU A 69 -2.01 18.03 -35.23
C LEU A 69 -2.19 18.63 -33.84
N ALA A 70 -2.89 17.90 -32.96
CA ALA A 70 -2.86 18.22 -31.55
C ALA A 70 -1.40 18.24 -31.08
N PRO A 71 -1.01 19.17 -30.20
CA PRO A 71 0.34 19.19 -29.68
C PRO A 71 0.66 17.84 -29.03
N SER A 72 1.85 17.33 -29.29
CA SER A 72 2.37 16.11 -28.68
C SER A 72 2.30 16.24 -27.15
N LYS A 73 1.64 15.28 -26.49
CA LYS A 73 1.55 15.21 -25.03
C LYS A 73 2.47 14.11 -24.51
N VAL A 74 3.47 14.47 -23.72
CA VAL A 74 4.31 13.50 -23.02
C VAL A 74 3.49 12.86 -21.89
N LEU A 75 3.46 11.53 -21.84
CA LEU A 75 2.80 10.79 -20.77
C LEU A 75 3.73 10.63 -19.56
N ASN A 76 3.20 10.81 -18.36
CA ASN A 76 3.96 10.61 -17.13
C ASN A 76 4.06 9.14 -16.81
N ILE A 77 5.25 8.57 -16.96
CA ILE A 77 5.52 7.19 -16.57
C ILE A 77 5.73 7.19 -15.06
N LYS A 78 5.00 6.31 -14.36
CA LYS A 78 5.10 6.12 -12.91
C LYS A 78 5.59 4.69 -12.64
N SER A 79 6.81 4.56 -12.14
CA SER A 79 7.36 3.31 -11.65
C SER A 79 7.18 3.23 -10.13
N ILE A 80 6.82 2.06 -9.63
CA ILE A 80 6.62 1.80 -8.20
C ILE A 80 7.41 0.55 -7.83
N VAL A 81 8.21 0.65 -6.77
CA VAL A 81 8.89 -0.48 -6.14
C VAL A 81 8.50 -0.48 -4.67
N GLU A 82 8.12 -1.63 -4.12
CA GLU A 82 7.75 -1.81 -2.72
C GLU A 82 8.60 -2.94 -2.16
N THR A 83 9.12 -2.79 -0.95
CA THR A 83 9.88 -3.85 -0.28
C THR A 83 8.95 -5.02 0.05
N ASP A 84 9.50 -6.24 0.12
CA ASP A 84 8.72 -7.46 0.41
C ASP A 84 7.93 -7.38 1.73
N ASP A 85 8.46 -6.66 2.73
CA ASP A 85 7.80 -6.41 4.01
C ASP A 85 6.76 -5.26 3.99
N GLY A 86 6.63 -4.59 2.84
CA GLY A 86 5.76 -3.43 2.60
C GLY A 86 6.20 -2.15 3.32
N SER A 87 7.29 -2.18 4.08
CA SER A 87 7.71 -1.09 4.98
C SER A 87 8.11 0.19 4.24
N GLU A 88 8.54 0.04 3.00
CA GLU A 88 9.04 1.11 2.16
C GLU A 88 8.49 0.96 0.75
N ARG A 89 8.07 2.08 0.18
CA ARG A 89 7.60 2.19 -1.20
C ARG A 89 8.29 3.35 -1.89
N ARG A 90 9.00 3.06 -2.97
CA ARG A 90 9.61 4.05 -3.86
C ARG A 90 8.73 4.25 -5.08
N GLN A 91 8.45 5.50 -5.40
CA GLN A 91 7.75 5.91 -6.60
C GLN A 91 8.62 6.86 -7.42
N ASP A 92 8.95 6.45 -8.64
CA ASP A 92 9.70 7.26 -9.60
C ASP A 92 8.74 7.77 -10.67
N THR A 93 8.77 9.08 -10.90
CA THR A 93 8.09 9.75 -12.01
C THR A 93 9.14 10.42 -12.90
N ASN A 94 8.71 11.03 -14.01
CA ASN A 94 9.60 11.79 -14.88
C ASN A 94 10.38 12.86 -14.09
N ASP A 95 9.70 13.57 -13.19
CA ASP A 95 10.26 14.78 -12.56
C ASP A 95 10.66 14.57 -11.10
N ASN A 96 10.10 13.58 -10.42
CA ASN A 96 10.27 13.39 -8.97
C ASN A 96 10.45 11.93 -8.58
N VAL A 97 11.25 11.73 -7.53
CA VAL A 97 11.34 10.48 -6.77
C VAL A 97 10.64 10.70 -5.43
N THR A 98 9.84 9.73 -4.98
CA THR A 98 9.14 9.76 -3.69
C THR A 98 9.31 8.45 -2.95
N PHE A 99 9.84 8.51 -1.74
CA PHE A 99 9.88 7.39 -0.79
C PHE A 99 8.73 7.56 0.20
N SER A 100 7.96 6.50 0.43
CA SER A 100 6.94 6.39 1.47
C SER A 100 7.36 5.32 2.46
N LEU A 101 7.57 5.71 3.71
CA LEU A 101 8.08 4.86 4.78
C LEU A 101 6.99 4.67 5.84
N GLN A 102 6.68 3.42 6.19
CA GLN A 102 5.69 3.12 7.24
C GLN A 102 6.17 3.63 8.60
N ALA A 103 5.26 4.17 9.41
CA ALA A 103 5.62 4.78 10.69
C ALA A 103 6.19 3.75 11.68
N GLU A 104 5.75 2.50 11.63
CA GLU A 104 6.17 1.44 12.56
C GLU A 104 7.61 0.99 12.36
N VAL A 105 8.16 1.17 11.16
CA VAL A 105 9.58 0.89 10.92
C VAL A 105 10.46 2.06 11.29
N LEU A 106 9.90 3.27 11.30
CA LEU A 106 10.64 4.49 11.63
C LEU A 106 10.62 4.82 13.13
N PHE A 107 9.50 4.54 13.80
CA PHE A 107 9.22 5.06 15.14
C PHE A 107 8.58 4.00 16.04
N GLY A 108 8.74 4.19 17.35
CA GLY A 108 7.91 3.52 18.34
C GLY A 108 6.45 3.99 18.32
N LYS A 109 5.58 3.25 19.03
CA LYS A 109 4.16 3.61 19.19
C LYS A 109 4.03 5.03 19.75
N ASP A 110 3.23 5.85 19.07
CA ASP A 110 2.95 7.25 19.43
C ASP A 110 4.21 8.12 19.64
N SER A 111 5.32 7.74 19.03
CA SER A 111 6.59 8.44 19.14
C SER A 111 6.99 9.10 17.82
N ALA A 112 7.87 10.09 17.92
CA ALA A 112 8.62 10.69 16.82
C ALA A 112 10.13 10.44 16.95
N GLU A 113 10.54 9.61 17.91
CA GLU A 113 11.93 9.19 18.07
C GLU A 113 12.26 8.08 17.06
N LEU A 114 13.33 8.29 16.30
CA LEU A 114 13.77 7.37 15.25
C LEU A 114 14.42 6.12 15.86
N THR A 115 14.06 4.95 15.35
CA THR A 115 14.73 3.69 15.71
C THR A 115 16.09 3.58 15.02
N PRO A 116 17.02 2.73 15.50
CA PRO A 116 18.30 2.50 14.81
C PRO A 116 18.13 2.03 13.35
N ASP A 117 17.16 1.16 13.09
CA ASP A 117 16.84 0.69 11.74
C ASP A 117 16.36 1.83 10.84
N ALA A 118 15.60 2.79 11.40
CA ALA A 118 15.16 3.99 10.70
C ALA A 118 16.35 4.83 10.23
N LEU A 119 17.38 4.99 11.07
CA LEU A 119 18.59 5.77 10.74
C LEU A 119 19.29 5.18 9.50
N SER A 120 19.43 3.85 9.44
CA SER A 120 20.05 3.17 8.29
C SER A 120 19.25 3.37 6.99
N ARG A 121 17.92 3.28 7.06
CA ARG A 121 17.04 3.52 5.91
C ARG A 121 17.10 4.97 5.43
N ILE A 122 17.05 5.92 6.36
CA ILE A 122 17.15 7.35 6.05
C ILE A 122 18.51 7.67 5.42
N GLY A 123 19.61 7.06 5.91
CA GLY A 123 20.94 7.20 5.29
C GLY A 123 20.99 6.70 3.85
N THR A 124 20.31 5.58 3.54
CA THR A 124 20.18 5.09 2.15
C THR A 124 19.44 6.11 1.27
N ILE A 125 18.37 6.72 1.79
CA ILE A 125 17.63 7.76 1.08
C ILE A 125 18.49 9.01 0.88
N ALA A 126 19.28 9.42 1.87
CA ALA A 126 20.21 10.54 1.75
C ALA A 126 21.27 10.29 0.67
N ALA A 127 21.78 9.06 0.55
CA ALA A 127 22.70 8.68 -0.53
C ALA A 127 22.04 8.79 -1.92
N GLU A 128 20.79 8.35 -2.06
CA GLU A 128 20.03 8.50 -3.31
C GLU A 128 19.76 9.98 -3.65
N ILE A 129 19.44 10.82 -2.67
CA ILE A 129 19.26 12.27 -2.85
C ILE A 129 20.56 12.92 -3.37
N LYS A 130 21.71 12.56 -2.79
CA LYS A 130 23.03 13.04 -3.24
C LYS A 130 23.31 12.62 -4.68
N LYS A 131 23.02 11.37 -5.04
CA LYS A 131 23.18 10.85 -6.40
C LYS A 131 22.34 11.61 -7.42
N GLN A 132 21.15 12.09 -7.03
CA GLN A 132 20.29 12.91 -7.86
C GLN A 132 20.63 14.41 -7.81
N ASN A 133 21.63 14.83 -7.01
CA ASN A 133 22.00 16.23 -6.78
C ASN A 133 20.81 17.13 -6.39
N ALA A 134 19.83 16.56 -5.67
CA ALA A 134 18.62 17.28 -5.33
C ALA A 134 18.86 18.27 -4.18
N THR A 135 18.48 19.53 -4.38
CA THR A 135 18.62 20.63 -3.40
C THR A 135 17.30 21.08 -2.79
N SER A 136 16.18 20.50 -3.24
CA SER A 136 14.84 20.79 -2.73
C SER A 136 14.16 19.49 -2.33
N LEU A 137 13.90 19.34 -1.04
CA LEU A 137 13.26 18.17 -0.44
C LEU A 137 11.92 18.53 0.16
N ARG A 138 10.96 17.61 0.07
CA ARG A 138 9.72 17.67 0.84
C ARG A 138 9.64 16.47 1.76
N VAL A 139 9.36 16.72 3.03
CA VAL A 139 9.19 15.69 4.06
C VAL A 139 7.83 15.86 4.72
N PHE A 140 6.91 14.92 4.45
CA PHE A 140 5.53 15.01 4.89
C PHE A 140 5.14 13.82 5.77
N GLY A 141 4.54 14.11 6.92
CA GLY A 141 4.04 13.09 7.82
C GLY A 141 2.54 12.90 7.72
N PHE A 142 2.08 11.66 7.89
CA PHE A 142 0.68 11.26 7.87
C PHE A 142 0.36 10.30 9.02
N THR A 143 -0.90 10.26 9.43
CA THR A 143 -1.45 9.30 10.40
C THR A 143 -2.64 8.56 9.77
N ASP A 144 -3.13 7.53 10.46
CA ASP A 144 -4.47 7.01 10.21
C ASP A 144 -5.52 7.92 10.84
N ASN A 145 -6.78 7.49 10.78
CA ASN A 145 -7.94 8.19 11.34
C ASN A 145 -8.24 7.82 12.81
N LEU A 146 -7.28 7.22 13.53
CA LEU A 146 -7.49 6.85 14.92
C LEU A 146 -6.99 7.96 15.86
N GLY A 147 -7.81 8.27 16.87
CA GLY A 147 -7.53 9.35 17.82
C GLY A 147 -8.09 10.70 17.36
N SER A 148 -7.57 11.79 17.92
CA SER A 148 -8.04 13.14 17.55
C SER A 148 -7.23 13.71 16.39
N ALA A 149 -7.90 14.42 15.47
CA ALA A 149 -7.26 15.05 14.32
C ALA A 149 -6.16 16.05 14.73
N SER A 150 -6.36 16.80 15.83
CA SER A 150 -5.36 17.74 16.36
C SER A 150 -4.09 17.03 16.83
N HIS A 151 -4.25 15.89 17.51
CA HIS A 151 -3.14 15.07 17.94
C HIS A 151 -2.37 14.48 16.74
N GLY A 152 -3.08 13.89 15.78
CA GLY A 152 -2.48 13.36 14.55
C GLY A 152 -1.71 14.41 13.76
N LEU A 153 -2.21 15.64 13.68
CA LEU A 153 -1.54 16.76 13.03
C LEU A 153 -0.24 17.18 13.73
N VAL A 154 -0.21 17.15 15.07
CA VAL A 154 1.02 17.43 15.84
C VAL A 154 2.02 16.29 15.68
N LEU A 155 1.58 15.04 15.83
CA LEU A 155 2.43 13.84 15.75
C LEU A 155 3.06 13.69 14.36
N SER A 156 2.26 13.79 13.31
CA SER A 156 2.75 13.71 11.93
C SER A 156 3.82 14.75 11.62
N ARG A 157 3.63 16.00 12.07
CA ARG A 157 4.63 17.07 11.92
C ARG A 157 5.90 16.79 12.72
N LYS A 158 5.80 16.30 13.96
CA LYS A 158 6.97 15.91 14.76
C LYS A 158 7.79 14.82 14.06
N ARG A 159 7.12 13.80 13.52
CA ARG A 159 7.75 12.72 12.75
C ARG A 159 8.44 13.22 11.49
N ALA A 160 7.77 14.09 10.73
CA ALA A 160 8.36 14.72 9.54
C ALA A 160 9.61 15.54 9.89
N ASN A 161 9.57 16.31 10.99
CA ASN A 161 10.75 17.04 11.48
C ASN A 161 11.90 16.10 11.88
N ALA A 162 11.62 14.99 12.57
CA ALA A 162 12.65 14.05 12.98
C ALA A 162 13.39 13.44 11.77
N VAL A 163 12.64 13.01 10.75
CA VAL A 163 13.22 12.49 9.50
C VAL A 163 14.04 13.58 8.79
N GLN A 164 13.53 14.80 8.73
CA GLN A 164 14.26 15.91 8.13
C GLN A 164 15.58 16.20 8.85
N GLN A 165 15.57 16.22 10.19
CA GLN A 165 16.78 16.47 10.97
C GLN A 165 17.84 15.40 10.72
N GLU A 166 17.43 14.14 10.59
CA GLU A 166 18.33 13.05 10.25
C GLU A 166 18.92 13.22 8.84
N LEU A 167 18.07 13.48 7.83
CA LEU A 167 18.53 13.76 6.46
C LEU A 167 19.51 14.94 6.40
N ALA A 168 19.28 15.99 7.18
CA ALA A 168 20.12 17.19 7.18
C ALA A 168 21.55 16.93 7.68
N LYS A 169 21.77 15.92 8.54
CA LYS A 169 23.12 15.53 8.99
C LYS A 169 23.99 15.09 7.82
N ASP A 170 23.41 14.36 6.88
CA ASP A 170 24.12 13.84 5.71
C ASP A 170 24.18 14.84 4.55
N LEU A 171 23.12 15.63 4.35
CA LEU A 171 22.95 16.48 3.18
C LEU A 171 23.55 17.88 3.33
N GLY A 172 23.75 18.34 4.57
CA GLY A 172 24.29 19.66 4.86
C GLY A 172 23.30 20.82 4.62
N SER A 173 23.81 22.04 4.68
CA SER A 173 22.99 23.28 4.69
C SER A 173 22.56 23.80 3.32
N SER A 174 23.08 23.25 2.22
CA SER A 174 22.74 23.65 0.86
C SER A 174 21.37 23.13 0.40
N VAL A 175 20.77 22.21 1.15
CA VAL A 175 19.49 21.60 0.82
C VAL A 175 18.35 22.30 1.55
N SER A 176 17.34 22.70 0.79
CA SER A 176 16.10 23.28 1.31
C SER A 176 15.08 22.20 1.62
N PHE A 177 14.39 22.34 2.75
CA PHE A 177 13.38 21.38 3.20
C PHE A 177 12.02 22.05 3.36
N GLN A 178 11.01 21.47 2.71
CA GLN A 178 9.62 21.76 2.99
C GLN A 178 9.05 20.67 3.91
N ILE A 179 8.69 21.04 5.14
CA ILE A 179 8.24 20.08 6.15
C ILE A 179 6.79 20.36 6.52
N ARG A 180 5.94 19.34 6.49
CA ARG A 180 4.53 19.45 6.91
C ARG A 180 4.05 18.16 7.56
N GLY A 181 3.14 18.29 8.52
CA GLY A 181 2.31 17.18 8.98
C GLY A 181 0.90 17.39 8.47
N TYR A 182 0.29 16.34 7.93
CA TYR A 182 -1.09 16.37 7.41
C TYR A 182 -2.08 15.64 8.33
N GLY A 183 -1.60 14.93 9.36
CA GLY A 183 -2.44 14.04 10.16
C GLY A 183 -3.10 13.00 9.26
N GLU A 184 -4.41 12.82 9.43
CA GLU A 184 -5.23 11.84 8.70
C GLU A 184 -5.63 12.28 7.27
N GLN A 185 -5.23 13.48 6.83
CA GLN A 185 -5.56 13.97 5.50
C GLN A 185 -4.81 13.20 4.42
N TYR A 186 -5.40 13.13 3.22
CA TYR A 186 -4.83 12.45 2.06
C TYR A 186 -4.49 10.96 2.31
N PRO A 187 -5.48 10.14 2.71
CA PRO A 187 -5.29 8.70 2.85
C PRO A 187 -4.96 8.08 1.49
N ILE A 188 -4.06 7.10 1.50
CA ILE A 188 -3.67 6.33 0.31
C ILE A 188 -4.27 4.92 0.29
N ALA A 189 -4.88 4.51 1.41
CA ALA A 189 -5.57 3.25 1.56
C ALA A 189 -6.80 3.43 2.47
N ASP A 190 -7.67 2.43 2.49
CA ASP A 190 -8.89 2.45 3.29
C ASP A 190 -8.57 2.44 4.79
N ASN A 191 -9.11 3.40 5.55
CA ASN A 191 -8.95 3.47 7.00
C ASN A 191 -9.85 2.47 7.76
N SER A 192 -10.76 1.78 7.07
CA SER A 192 -11.62 0.76 7.69
C SER A 192 -10.83 -0.51 8.09
N THR A 193 -9.76 -0.85 7.37
CA THR A 193 -8.93 -2.03 7.61
C THR A 193 -7.62 -1.68 8.33
N GLU A 194 -7.04 -2.62 9.07
CA GLU A 194 -5.75 -2.37 9.74
C GLU A 194 -4.62 -2.24 8.72
N GLU A 195 -4.67 -3.03 7.66
CA GLU A 195 -3.71 -3.01 6.56
C GLU A 195 -3.70 -1.65 5.87
N GLY A 196 -4.88 -1.05 5.65
CA GLY A 196 -4.98 0.27 5.05
C GLY A 196 -4.57 1.40 6.02
N ARG A 197 -4.92 1.31 7.30
CA ARG A 197 -4.41 2.24 8.32
C ARG A 197 -2.89 2.20 8.42
N LYS A 198 -2.28 1.00 8.40
CA LYS A 198 -0.81 0.84 8.39
C LYS A 198 -0.16 1.57 7.22
N LYS A 199 -0.75 1.48 6.03
CA LYS A 199 -0.28 2.23 4.84
C LYS A 199 -0.45 3.75 5.02
N ASN A 200 -1.52 4.20 5.67
CA ASN A 200 -1.75 5.63 5.90
C ASN A 200 -0.79 6.23 6.93
N ARG A 201 -0.40 5.47 7.95
CA ARG A 201 0.63 5.84 8.93
C ARG A 201 2.02 5.82 8.27
N ARG A 202 2.40 6.91 7.62
CA ARG A 202 3.66 6.99 6.85
C ARG A 202 4.34 8.36 6.94
N VAL A 203 5.61 8.38 6.57
CA VAL A 203 6.34 9.61 6.23
C VAL A 203 6.78 9.52 4.77
N GLU A 204 6.51 10.57 4.00
CA GLU A 204 6.92 10.69 2.61
C GLU A 204 8.12 11.64 2.48
N VAL A 205 9.14 11.22 1.72
CA VAL A 205 10.28 12.05 1.34
C VAL A 205 10.30 12.13 -0.18
N SER A 206 10.21 13.34 -0.74
CA SER A 206 10.25 13.53 -2.21
C SER A 206 11.23 14.60 -2.64
N PHE A 207 11.80 14.40 -3.83
CA PHE A 207 12.79 15.28 -4.45
C PHE A 207 12.76 15.21 -5.97
N PRO A 208 13.26 16.26 -6.66
CA PRO A 208 13.44 16.25 -8.11
C PRO A 208 14.36 15.12 -8.57
N ARG A 209 14.07 14.54 -9.74
CA ARG A 209 14.92 13.58 -10.42
C ARG A 209 15.95 14.32 -11.28
N ALA A 210 17.22 13.91 -11.24
CA ALA A 210 18.25 14.51 -12.09
C ALA A 210 17.91 14.31 -13.58
N GLY A 211 18.04 15.38 -14.37
CA GLY A 211 17.80 15.35 -15.82
C GLY A 211 16.33 15.48 -16.25
N SER A 212 15.45 15.96 -15.35
CA SER A 212 14.13 16.50 -15.70
C SER A 212 14.19 18.00 -15.99
#